data_AF-A0AAV3XK68-F1
#
_entry.id   AF-A0AAV3XK68-F1
#
_cell.length_a   1.000
_cell.length_b   1.000
_cell.length_c   1.000
_cell.angle_alpha   90.00
_cell.angle_beta   90.00
_cell.angle_gamma   90.00
#
_symmetry.space_group_name_H-M   'P 1'
#
loop_
_entity.id
_entity.type
_entity.pdbx_description
1 polymer ?
#
loop_
_entity_poly.entity_id
_entity_poly.type
_entity_poly.pdbx_seq_one_letter_code
_entity_poly.pdbx_strand_id
1 'polypeptide(L)'
;MTYSLVKDISELRTPMVNPVDMPLYTIHMGPEFTSTWMFGPSGAPAIPAGFFGPGSDPWVGSISCVGVPLDPSSSTPTADMVVRHEMVEWIPNPEKRFGPAEIPKKFTLRCEMVQLSERGTEPITVTYDGGNRPEQRDVVVKLAKNHPGGGRIEITHINSDGNGGLADIEIAVKVAFQFSNGGKFIEAESKC
;
A
#
# COMPACT_ATOMS: atom_id res chain seq x y z
N MET A 1 -5.97 -9.99 -1.13
CA MET A 1 -5.13 -9.71 0.07
C MET A 1 -5.60 -8.41 0.68
N THR A 2 -5.66 -8.31 2.01
CA THR A 2 -6.17 -7.12 2.72
C THR A 2 -5.01 -6.37 3.36
N TYR A 3 -4.91 -5.07 3.10
CA TYR A 3 -3.98 -4.17 3.77
C TYR A 3 -4.71 -3.50 4.94
N SER A 4 -4.15 -3.56 6.15
CA SER A 4 -4.74 -2.96 7.36
C SER A 4 -3.73 -2.05 8.03
N LEU A 5 -4.10 -0.80 8.22
CA LEU A 5 -3.28 0.20 8.89
C LEU A 5 -4.12 0.91 9.96
N VAL A 6 -3.62 0.91 11.19
CA VAL A 6 -4.19 1.68 12.31
C VAL A 6 -3.29 2.90 12.52
N LYS A 7 -3.82 4.10 12.32
CA LYS A 7 -3.08 5.34 12.53
C LYS A 7 -3.87 6.31 13.39
N ASP A 8 -3.13 7.09 14.17
CA ASP A 8 -3.69 8.30 14.77
C ASP A 8 -4.09 9.26 13.64
N ILE A 9 -5.30 9.82 13.72
CA ILE A 9 -5.82 10.71 12.67
C ILE A 9 -4.93 11.95 12.45
N SER A 10 -4.11 12.33 13.43
CA SER A 10 -3.13 13.41 13.34
C SER A 10 -1.88 13.06 12.52
N GLU A 11 -1.58 11.77 12.32
CA GLU A 11 -0.50 11.29 11.45
C GLU A 11 -0.94 11.23 9.97
N LEU A 12 -2.25 11.28 9.70
CA LEU A 12 -2.79 11.41 8.35
C LEU A 12 -2.57 12.84 7.86
N ARG A 13 -1.49 13.07 7.13
CA ARG A 13 -1.22 14.38 6.52
C ARG A 13 -2.30 14.70 5.49
N THR A 14 -2.97 15.83 5.67
CA THR A 14 -3.90 16.43 4.71
C THR A 14 -3.21 16.85 3.39
N PRO A 15 -3.96 16.94 2.28
CA PRO A 15 -3.48 16.67 0.92
C PRO A 15 -2.57 17.75 0.32
N MET A 16 -1.71 17.32 -0.60
CA MET A 16 -1.34 18.15 -1.74
C MET A 16 -2.63 18.52 -2.47
N VAL A 17 -3.02 19.80 -2.39
CA VAL A 17 -4.21 20.35 -3.06
C VAL A 17 -4.09 20.11 -4.56
N ASN A 18 -4.78 19.09 -5.07
CA ASN A 18 -5.11 19.00 -6.49
C ASN A 18 -6.38 19.84 -6.70
N PRO A 19 -6.43 20.78 -7.66
CA PRO A 19 -7.53 21.76 -7.79
C PRO A 19 -8.89 21.17 -8.20
N VAL A 20 -9.07 19.85 -8.14
CA VAL A 20 -10.27 19.14 -8.58
C VAL A 20 -10.64 18.06 -7.56
N ASP A 21 -11.23 18.50 -6.45
CA ASP A 21 -12.34 17.86 -5.72
C ASP A 21 -12.26 16.39 -5.24
N MET A 22 -11.08 15.83 -4.89
CA MET A 22 -11.06 14.61 -4.06
C MET A 22 -9.98 14.65 -2.97
N PRO A 23 -10.32 14.32 -1.71
CA PRO A 23 -9.34 14.24 -0.65
C PRO A 23 -8.45 13.00 -0.83
N LEU A 24 -7.14 13.23 -0.77
CA LEU A 24 -6.09 12.23 -0.87
C LEU A 24 -5.38 12.15 0.48
N TYR A 25 -5.26 10.94 1.03
CA TYR A 25 -4.32 10.66 2.09
C TYR A 25 -3.00 10.22 1.46
N THR A 26 -1.93 10.92 1.82
CA THR A 26 -0.56 10.52 1.49
C THR A 26 0.04 9.88 2.73
N ILE A 27 0.43 8.61 2.63
CA ILE A 27 1.02 7.86 3.73
C ILE A 27 2.49 7.67 3.38
N HIS A 28 3.35 8.20 4.23
CA HIS A 28 4.76 7.85 4.20
C HIS A 28 5.00 6.72 5.19
N MET A 29 5.37 5.56 4.69
CA MET A 29 5.86 4.46 5.50
C MET A 29 7.34 4.70 5.76
N GLY A 30 7.66 5.20 6.95
CA GLY A 30 9.04 5.25 7.42
C GLY A 30 9.70 3.87 7.34
N PRO A 31 11.04 3.79 7.21
CA PRO A 31 11.76 2.54 7.04
C PRO A 31 11.54 1.53 8.18
N GLU A 32 11.04 1.97 9.32
CA GLU A 32 10.61 1.15 10.46
C GLU A 32 9.32 0.34 10.21
N PHE A 33 8.56 0.66 9.16
CA PHE A 33 7.33 -0.04 8.78
C PHE A 33 7.60 -0.90 7.53
N THR A 34 8.15 -2.10 7.73
CA THR A 34 8.35 -3.06 6.64
C THR A 34 7.06 -3.81 6.31
N SER A 35 6.72 -3.88 5.03
CA SER A 35 5.70 -4.82 4.53
C SER A 35 6.37 -6.17 4.23
N THR A 36 5.64 -7.27 4.40
CA THR A 36 6.17 -8.62 4.13
C THR A 36 5.23 -9.40 3.23
N TRP A 37 5.74 -9.86 2.10
CA TRP A 37 5.02 -10.66 1.11
C TRP A 37 5.49 -12.12 1.16
N MET A 38 4.60 -13.04 1.52
CA MET A 38 4.92 -14.46 1.67
C MET A 38 4.43 -15.29 0.48
N PHE A 39 5.29 -16.18 -0.02
CA PHE A 39 5.02 -17.13 -1.10
C PHE A 39 5.36 -18.55 -0.64
N GLY A 40 4.41 -19.48 -0.78
CA GLY A 40 4.52 -20.87 -0.34
C GLY A 40 3.53 -21.24 0.77
N PRO A 41 3.88 -22.20 1.66
CA PRO A 41 2.95 -22.85 2.58
C PRO A 41 2.17 -21.92 3.54
N SER A 42 2.73 -20.76 3.86
CA SER A 42 2.16 -19.80 4.80
C SER A 42 1.60 -18.54 4.12
N GLY A 43 1.53 -18.49 2.79
CA GLY A 43 1.21 -17.26 2.06
C GLY A 43 0.51 -17.50 0.71
N ALA A 44 0.81 -16.63 -0.26
CA ALA A 44 0.38 -16.82 -1.63
C ALA A 44 0.99 -18.12 -2.21
N PRO A 45 0.43 -18.70 -3.28
CA PRO A 45 1.07 -19.82 -3.96
C PRO A 45 2.54 -19.51 -4.30
N ALA A 46 3.39 -20.54 -4.26
CA ALA A 46 4.78 -20.43 -4.71
C ALA A 46 4.84 -19.85 -6.13
N ILE A 47 5.86 -19.07 -6.42
CA ILE A 47 6.10 -18.62 -7.79
C ILE A 47 6.46 -19.87 -8.61
N PRO A 48 5.74 -20.19 -9.70
CA PRO A 48 5.91 -21.47 -10.39
C PRO A 48 7.30 -21.64 -11.01
N ALA A 49 7.72 -22.91 -11.16
CA ALA A 49 8.88 -23.25 -11.99
C ALA A 49 8.73 -22.68 -13.41
N GLY A 50 9.85 -22.27 -14.00
CA GLY A 50 9.86 -21.66 -15.33
C GLY A 50 9.50 -20.17 -15.36
N PHE A 51 8.96 -19.59 -14.27
CA PHE A 51 8.57 -18.17 -14.24
C PHE A 51 9.77 -17.23 -14.48
N PHE A 52 10.91 -17.51 -13.86
CA PHE A 52 12.15 -16.71 -14.03
C PHE A 52 12.93 -17.09 -15.30
N GLY A 53 12.36 -17.94 -16.16
CA GLY A 53 12.96 -18.45 -17.38
C GLY A 53 13.11 -19.98 -17.36
N PRO A 54 13.47 -20.58 -18.51
CA PRO A 54 13.61 -22.03 -18.64
C PRO A 54 14.58 -22.62 -17.60
N GLY A 55 14.15 -23.68 -16.93
CA GLY A 55 14.93 -24.37 -15.89
C GLY A 55 14.90 -23.72 -14.51
N SER A 56 14.19 -22.59 -14.31
CA SER A 56 14.03 -22.02 -12.97
C SER A 56 13.19 -22.92 -12.06
N ASP A 57 13.65 -23.11 -10.83
CA ASP A 57 12.94 -23.84 -9.79
C ASP A 57 11.74 -23.01 -9.26
N PRO A 58 10.72 -23.64 -8.66
CA PRO A 58 9.68 -22.91 -7.95
C PRO A 58 10.28 -22.07 -6.82
N TRP A 59 9.82 -20.83 -6.66
CA TRP A 59 10.30 -19.95 -5.60
C TRP A 59 9.30 -19.87 -4.44
N VAL A 60 9.82 -20.11 -3.24
CA VAL A 60 9.13 -20.05 -1.94
C VAL A 60 9.97 -19.18 -1.03
N GLY A 61 9.35 -18.25 -0.33
CA GLY A 61 10.05 -17.32 0.54
C GLY A 61 9.22 -16.12 0.94
N SER A 62 9.86 -15.20 1.63
CA SER A 62 9.29 -13.91 2.00
C SER A 62 10.07 -12.79 1.35
N ILE A 63 9.37 -11.73 0.96
CA ILE A 63 9.98 -10.49 0.48
C ILE A 63 9.61 -9.42 1.48
N SER A 64 10.61 -8.92 2.22
CA SER A 64 10.45 -7.74 3.05
C SER A 64 10.64 -6.50 2.18
N CYS A 65 9.74 -5.54 2.30
CA CYS A 65 9.70 -4.34 1.49
C CYS A 65 9.64 -3.08 2.36
N VAL A 66 10.14 -1.98 1.79
CA VAL A 66 10.05 -0.63 2.36
C VAL A 66 9.49 0.33 1.33
N GLY A 67 8.81 1.38 1.80
CA GLY A 67 8.30 2.46 0.96
C GLY A 67 9.41 3.17 0.20
N VAL A 68 9.16 3.47 -1.07
CA VAL A 68 10.00 4.33 -1.91
C VAL A 68 9.19 5.58 -2.26
N PRO A 69 9.65 6.79 -1.89
CA PRO A 69 8.95 8.02 -2.22
C PRO A 69 8.63 8.11 -3.71
N LEU A 70 7.39 8.50 -4.03
CA LEU A 70 6.88 8.64 -5.39
C LEU A 70 7.57 9.76 -6.17
N ASP A 71 7.95 10.85 -5.50
CA ASP A 71 8.82 11.91 -6.02
C ASP A 71 10.04 12.11 -5.11
N PRO A 72 11.10 11.28 -5.28
CA PRO A 72 12.30 11.38 -4.47
C PRO A 72 13.17 12.60 -4.82
N SER A 73 12.89 13.26 -5.94
CA SER A 73 13.63 14.44 -6.42
C SER A 73 13.08 15.76 -5.89
N SER A 74 11.85 15.76 -5.36
CA SER A 74 11.26 16.92 -4.72
C SER A 74 11.93 17.24 -3.38
N SER A 75 11.86 18.50 -2.95
CA SER A 75 12.30 18.95 -1.63
C SER A 75 11.47 18.38 -0.47
N THR A 76 10.35 17.71 -0.78
CA THR A 76 9.43 17.09 0.17
C THR A 76 8.95 15.75 -0.39
N PRO A 77 9.65 14.63 -0.12
CA PRO A 77 9.25 13.32 -0.63
C PRO A 77 7.77 13.04 -0.37
N THR A 78 7.03 12.75 -1.44
CA THR A 78 5.57 12.99 -1.54
C THR A 78 4.68 11.83 -1.06
N ALA A 79 5.22 10.88 -0.29
CA ALA A 79 4.67 9.57 0.11
C ALA A 79 5.08 8.39 -0.78
N ASP A 80 4.93 7.18 -0.26
CA ASP A 80 5.16 5.89 -0.93
C ASP A 80 3.83 5.14 -1.20
N MET A 81 2.74 5.59 -0.57
CA MET A 81 1.38 5.12 -0.76
C MET A 81 0.41 6.30 -0.82
N VAL A 82 -0.55 6.23 -1.76
CA VAL A 82 -1.63 7.22 -1.88
C VAL A 82 -2.97 6.52 -1.83
N VAL A 83 -3.82 6.96 -0.91
CA VAL A 83 -5.20 6.51 -0.77
C VAL A 83 -6.12 7.65 -1.12
N ARG A 84 -7.04 7.41 -2.04
CA ARG A 84 -8.15 8.31 -2.33
C ARG A 84 -9.37 7.84 -1.55
N HIS A 85 -10.15 8.77 -1.01
CA HIS A 85 -11.42 8.44 -0.38
C HIS A 85 -12.54 9.34 -0.87
N GLU A 86 -13.78 8.90 -0.65
CA GLU A 86 -14.94 9.71 -0.98
C GLU A 86 -14.97 11.01 -0.17
N MET A 87 -15.49 12.07 -0.80
CA MET A 87 -15.60 13.37 -0.15
C MET A 87 -16.62 13.29 1.00
N VAL A 88 -16.24 13.85 2.15
CA VAL A 88 -17.16 14.06 3.26
C VAL A 88 -17.80 15.42 3.06
N GLU A 89 -19.12 15.46 2.86
CA GLU A 89 -19.88 16.70 2.97
C GLU A 89 -19.91 17.11 4.45
N TRP A 90 -19.00 18.00 4.83
CA TRP A 90 -19.01 18.60 6.16
C TRP A 90 -20.20 19.55 6.26
N ILE A 91 -21.27 19.12 6.94
CA ILE A 91 -22.39 20.01 7.29
C ILE A 91 -21.82 21.11 8.20
N PRO A 92 -21.91 22.41 7.86
CA PRO A 92 -21.38 23.47 8.71
C PRO A 92 -22.03 23.44 10.09
N ASN A 93 -21.22 23.33 11.16
CA ASN A 93 -21.68 23.55 12.53
C ASN A 93 -21.58 25.05 12.87
N PRO A 94 -22.72 25.77 12.97
CA PRO A 94 -22.71 27.21 13.22
C PRO A 94 -22.16 27.59 14.61
N GLU A 95 -22.12 26.67 15.58
CA GLU A 95 -21.60 26.91 16.92
C GLU A 95 -20.08 26.67 17.02
N LYS A 96 -19.54 25.75 16.20
CA LYS A 96 -18.12 25.33 16.25
C LYS A 96 -17.26 25.79 15.05
N ARG A 97 -17.81 26.65 14.17
CA ARG A 97 -17.22 27.17 12.91
C ARG A 97 -16.94 26.10 11.83
N PHE A 98 -16.48 24.91 12.18
CA PHE A 98 -16.24 23.78 11.29
C PHE A 98 -16.58 22.47 12.02
N GLY A 99 -17.09 21.46 11.31
CA GLY A 99 -17.52 20.17 11.89
C GLY A 99 -18.98 19.85 11.59
N PRO A 100 -19.41 18.57 11.50
CA PRO A 100 -20.83 18.24 11.39
C PRO A 100 -21.58 18.70 12.66
N ALA A 101 -22.89 18.96 12.53
CA ALA A 101 -23.74 19.30 13.67
C ALA A 101 -23.74 18.20 14.74
N GLU A 102 -23.61 16.94 14.29
CA GLU A 102 -23.37 15.77 15.12
C GLU A 102 -22.13 15.05 14.62
N ILE A 103 -21.21 14.73 15.53
CA ILE A 103 -20.03 13.94 15.23
C ILE A 103 -20.38 12.50 15.58
N PRO A 104 -20.67 11.64 14.58
CA PRO A 104 -21.05 10.27 14.87
C PRO A 104 -19.88 9.58 15.55
N LYS A 105 -20.15 8.78 16.59
CA LYS A 105 -19.12 8.03 17.32
C LYS A 105 -18.28 7.15 16.38
N LYS A 106 -18.89 6.69 15.29
CA LYS A 106 -18.27 5.90 14.22
C LYS A 106 -18.76 6.38 12.86
N PHE A 107 -17.86 6.46 11.90
CA PHE A 107 -18.15 6.85 10.53
C PHE A 107 -17.34 5.99 9.56
N THR A 108 -17.91 5.68 8.39
CA THR A 108 -17.24 4.84 7.38
C THR A 108 -17.20 5.55 6.05
N LEU A 109 -16.02 5.58 5.44
CA LEU A 109 -15.79 6.11 4.10
C LEU A 109 -15.36 5.01 3.16
N ARG A 110 -15.80 5.06 1.91
CA ARG A 110 -15.16 4.31 0.83
C ARG A 110 -13.82 4.92 0.46
N CYS A 111 -12.85 4.06 0.19
CA CYS A 111 -11.54 4.47 -0.29
C CYS A 111 -10.96 3.50 -1.32
N GLU A 112 -9.93 3.95 -2.02
CA GLU A 112 -9.17 3.17 -2.98
C GLU A 112 -7.68 3.50 -2.85
N MET A 113 -6.80 2.49 -2.95
CA MET A 113 -5.37 2.73 -3.10
C MET A 113 -5.11 3.10 -4.56
N VAL A 114 -4.61 4.29 -4.81
CA VAL A 114 -4.36 4.78 -6.18
C VAL A 114 -2.90 4.64 -6.59
N GLN A 115 -1.98 4.62 -5.63
CA GLN A 115 -0.56 4.44 -5.87
C GLN A 115 0.09 3.67 -4.73
N LEU A 116 1.03 2.80 -5.10
CA LEU A 116 1.89 2.03 -4.20
C LEU A 116 3.28 1.96 -4.83
N SER A 117 4.31 2.26 -4.06
CA SER A 117 5.71 2.22 -4.47
C SER A 117 6.53 1.64 -3.33
N GLU A 118 6.87 0.36 -3.44
CA GLU A 118 7.76 -0.32 -2.50
C GLU A 118 8.93 -0.97 -3.23
N ARG A 119 10.03 -1.19 -2.49
CA ARG A 119 11.17 -2.01 -2.95
C ARG A 119 11.51 -3.07 -1.91
N GLY A 120 12.01 -4.20 -2.38
CA GLY A 120 12.63 -5.21 -1.52
C GLY A 120 13.79 -4.63 -0.73
N THR A 121 13.91 -5.03 0.54
CA THR A 121 15.06 -4.68 1.38
C THR A 121 16.33 -5.43 0.96
N GLU A 122 16.16 -6.58 0.33
CA GLU A 122 17.21 -7.41 -0.23
C GLU A 122 16.73 -8.10 -1.52
N PRO A 123 17.64 -8.47 -2.44
CA PRO A 123 17.30 -9.30 -3.59
C PRO A 123 16.83 -10.69 -3.15
N ILE A 124 15.92 -11.30 -3.93
CA ILE A 124 15.59 -12.71 -3.75
C ILE A 124 16.61 -13.59 -4.47
N THR A 125 16.89 -14.76 -3.91
CA THR A 125 17.67 -15.80 -4.59
C THR A 125 16.74 -16.74 -5.34
N VAL A 126 16.86 -16.76 -6.67
CA VAL A 126 16.20 -17.70 -7.58
C VAL A 126 17.21 -18.76 -7.96
N THR A 127 16.82 -20.03 -8.00
CA THR A 127 17.69 -21.12 -8.45
C THR A 127 17.20 -21.76 -9.74
N TYR A 128 18.12 -22.39 -10.45
CA TYR A 128 17.84 -23.17 -11.66
C TYR A 128 18.43 -24.58 -11.53
N ASP A 129 17.81 -25.52 -12.26
CA ASP A 129 18.20 -26.93 -12.37
C ASP A 129 18.34 -27.64 -11.02
N GLY A 130 17.35 -27.49 -10.14
CA GLY A 130 17.34 -28.13 -8.83
C GLY A 130 18.33 -27.52 -7.85
N GLY A 131 18.49 -26.19 -7.87
CA GLY A 131 19.34 -25.47 -6.92
C GLY A 131 20.77 -25.16 -7.39
N ASN A 132 21.20 -25.64 -8.55
CA ASN A 132 22.61 -25.64 -8.94
C ASN A 132 23.13 -24.28 -9.45
N ARG A 133 22.24 -23.39 -9.87
CA ARG A 133 22.62 -22.07 -10.40
C ARG A 133 21.80 -20.97 -9.72
N PRO A 134 22.34 -20.29 -8.68
CA PRO A 134 21.65 -19.20 -8.02
C PRO A 134 21.79 -17.89 -8.80
N GLU A 135 20.71 -17.12 -8.87
CA GLU A 135 20.66 -15.76 -9.40
C GLU A 135 19.94 -14.84 -8.41
N GLN A 136 20.49 -13.65 -8.18
CA GLN A 136 19.84 -12.62 -7.37
C GLN A 136 18.88 -11.79 -8.23
N ARG A 137 17.70 -11.50 -7.70
CA ARG A 137 16.69 -10.64 -8.34
C ARG A 137 16.25 -9.53 -7.40
N ASP A 138 16.45 -8.28 -7.80
CA ASP A 138 15.87 -7.14 -7.10
C ASP A 138 14.35 -7.16 -7.26
N VAL A 139 13.63 -6.66 -6.24
CA VAL A 139 12.16 -6.67 -6.23
C VAL A 139 11.63 -5.25 -6.06
N VAL A 140 10.67 -4.91 -6.90
CA VAL A 140 9.84 -3.70 -6.75
C VAL A 140 8.38 -4.13 -6.71
N VAL A 141 7.61 -3.53 -5.81
CA VAL A 141 6.17 -3.79 -5.66
C VAL A 141 5.40 -2.54 -6.01
N LYS A 142 4.41 -2.70 -6.88
CA LYS A 142 3.53 -1.63 -7.35
C LYS A 142 2.08 -2.07 -7.29
N LEU A 143 1.17 -1.12 -7.43
CA LEU A 143 -0.24 -1.44 -7.65
C LEU A 143 -0.40 -2.13 -9.02
N ALA A 144 -1.16 -3.22 -9.09
CA ALA A 144 -1.46 -3.88 -10.36
C ALA A 144 -2.40 -3.03 -11.22
N LYS A 145 -2.30 -3.15 -12.56
CA LYS A 145 -3.08 -2.31 -13.49
C LYS A 145 -4.60 -2.49 -13.34
N ASN A 146 -5.04 -3.72 -13.06
CA ASN A 146 -6.45 -4.08 -12.87
C ASN A 146 -6.75 -4.29 -11.37
N HIS A 147 -6.21 -3.44 -10.50
CA HIS A 147 -6.48 -3.48 -9.07
C HIS A 147 -7.98 -3.17 -8.78
N PRO A 148 -8.64 -3.93 -7.88
CA PRO A 148 -10.10 -3.83 -7.67
C PRO A 148 -10.57 -2.52 -7.04
N GLY A 149 -9.67 -1.69 -6.50
CA GLY A 149 -9.96 -0.30 -6.11
C GLY A 149 -10.89 -0.14 -4.91
N GLY A 150 -11.18 -1.22 -4.16
CA GLY A 150 -12.19 -1.21 -3.11
C GLY A 150 -11.61 -1.30 -1.71
N GLY A 151 -11.94 -0.34 -0.86
CA GLY A 151 -11.62 -0.34 0.56
C GLY A 151 -12.57 0.53 1.37
N ARG A 152 -12.36 0.49 2.69
CA ARG A 152 -13.08 1.30 3.66
C ARG A 152 -12.13 1.94 4.66
N ILE A 153 -12.49 3.14 5.11
CA ILE A 153 -11.88 3.82 6.26
C ILE A 153 -12.94 3.86 7.35
N GLU A 154 -12.69 3.26 8.50
CA GLU A 154 -13.51 3.43 9.69
C GLU A 154 -12.88 4.49 10.60
N ILE A 155 -13.58 5.60 10.80
CA ILE A 155 -13.18 6.67 11.70
C ILE A 155 -13.95 6.48 13.00
N THR A 156 -13.22 6.34 14.10
CA THR A 156 -13.78 6.28 15.46
C THR A 156 -13.39 7.54 16.23
N HIS A 157 -14.37 8.36 16.58
CA HIS A 157 -14.15 9.52 17.44
C HIS A 157 -14.04 9.07 18.90
N ILE A 158 -12.92 9.41 19.54
CA ILE A 158 -12.67 9.03 20.94
C ILE A 158 -13.26 10.07 21.90
N ASN A 159 -13.33 11.33 21.48
CA ASN A 159 -13.81 12.43 22.33
C ASN A 159 -15.18 12.94 21.86
N SER A 160 -16.02 13.32 22.82
CA SER A 160 -17.37 13.85 22.59
C SER A 160 -17.39 15.24 21.94
N ASP A 161 -16.27 15.96 21.95
CA ASP A 161 -16.11 17.21 21.23
C ASP A 161 -15.76 17.00 19.74
N GLY A 162 -15.44 15.75 19.37
CA GLY A 162 -15.04 15.28 18.05
C GLY A 162 -13.60 15.54 17.66
N ASN A 163 -12.79 16.07 18.57
CA ASN A 163 -11.35 16.20 18.37
C ASN A 163 -10.65 14.87 18.65
N GLY A 164 -9.70 14.50 17.80
CA GLY A 164 -9.00 13.22 17.91
C GLY A 164 -9.85 12.01 17.54
N GLY A 165 -9.18 10.91 17.23
CA GLY A 165 -9.83 9.69 16.78
C GLY A 165 -8.85 8.71 16.17
N LEU A 166 -9.34 7.49 15.94
CA LEU A 166 -8.61 6.46 15.22
C LEU A 166 -9.18 6.35 13.81
N ALA A 167 -8.29 6.16 12.83
CA ALA A 167 -8.68 5.80 11.49
C ALA A 167 -8.13 4.40 11.20
N ASP A 168 -9.04 3.45 10.99
CA ASP A 168 -8.74 2.11 10.54
C ASP A 168 -8.97 2.03 9.03
N ILE A 169 -7.90 1.82 8.28
CA ILE A 169 -7.98 1.73 6.81
C ILE A 169 -7.85 0.27 6.40
N GLU A 170 -8.85 -0.24 5.69
CA GLU A 170 -8.88 -1.59 5.14
C GLU A 170 -9.06 -1.53 3.62
N ILE A 171 -8.05 -1.93 2.86
CA ILE A 171 -8.08 -1.89 1.40
C ILE A 171 -7.71 -3.26 0.84
N ALA A 172 -8.55 -3.81 -0.05
CA ALA A 172 -8.20 -5.00 -0.80
C ALA A 172 -7.20 -4.63 -1.91
N VAL A 173 -5.99 -5.19 -1.86
CA VAL A 173 -4.93 -4.88 -2.83
C VAL A 173 -4.61 -6.03 -3.76
N LYS A 174 -4.58 -5.70 -5.06
CA LYS A 174 -3.84 -6.43 -6.09
C LYS A 174 -2.54 -5.69 -6.40
N VAL A 175 -1.41 -6.39 -6.28
CA VAL A 175 -0.07 -5.82 -6.52
C VAL A 175 0.62 -6.52 -7.69
N ALA A 176 1.55 -5.81 -8.31
CA ALA A 176 2.47 -6.31 -9.31
C ALA A 176 3.90 -6.31 -8.73
N PHE A 177 4.55 -7.46 -8.78
CA PHE A 177 5.95 -7.66 -8.43
C PHE A 177 6.79 -7.59 -9.69
N GLN A 178 7.75 -6.68 -9.72
CA GLN A 178 8.76 -6.59 -10.77
C GLN A 178 10.07 -7.17 -10.24
N PHE A 179 10.51 -8.27 -10.84
CA PHE A 179 11.78 -8.93 -10.52
C PHE A 179 12.81 -8.58 -11.57
N SER A 180 13.94 -8.00 -11.19
CA SER A 180 14.96 -7.54 -12.14
C SER A 180 16.35 -8.12 -11.90
N ASN A 181 17.10 -8.28 -13.00
CA ASN A 181 18.53 -8.63 -13.00
C ASN A 181 19.20 -7.87 -14.14
N GLY A 182 20.17 -7.01 -13.83
CA GLY A 182 21.00 -6.33 -14.84
C GLY A 182 20.21 -5.55 -15.89
N GLY A 183 19.07 -4.94 -15.52
CA GLY A 183 18.25 -4.12 -16.41
C GLY A 183 17.14 -4.86 -17.18
N LYS A 184 17.07 -6.19 -17.11
CA LYS A 184 15.89 -6.96 -17.56
C LYS A 184 14.93 -7.14 -16.39
N PHE A 185 13.64 -7.04 -16.62
CA PHE A 185 12.62 -7.31 -15.62
C PHE A 185 11.54 -8.26 -16.13
N ILE A 186 10.93 -9.00 -15.21
CA ILE A 186 9.72 -9.79 -15.41
C ILE A 186 8.71 -9.39 -14.35
N GLU A 187 7.43 -9.53 -14.65
CA GLU A 187 6.34 -9.08 -13.77
C GLU A 187 5.41 -10.24 -13.39
N ALA A 188 5.00 -10.28 -12.13
CA ALA A 188 3.95 -11.16 -11.63
C ALA A 188 2.87 -10.31 -10.94
N GLU A 189 1.60 -10.57 -11.25
CA GLU A 189 0.48 -9.99 -10.49
C GLU A 189 -0.02 -10.97 -9.43
N SER A 190 -0.34 -10.47 -8.24
CA SER A 190 -1.07 -11.24 -7.22
C SER A 190 -2.45 -11.63 -7.74
N LYS A 191 -2.93 -12.84 -7.43
CA LYS A 191 -4.33 -13.21 -7.69
C LYS A 191 -5.24 -12.61 -6.60
N CYS A 192 -6.42 -12.15 -7.01
CA CYS A 192 -7.47 -11.69 -6.10
C CYS A 192 -8.20 -12.90 -5.48
#